data_AF-A0A518H9M6-F1
#
_entry.id   AF-A0A518H9M6-F1
#
_cell.length_a   1.000
_cell.length_b   1.000
_cell.length_c   1.000
_cell.angle_alpha   90.00
_cell.angle_beta   90.00
_cell.angle_gamma   90.00
#
_symmetry.space_group_name_H-M   'P 1'
#
loop_
_entity.id
_entity.type
_entity.pdbx_description
1 polymer ?
#
loop_
_entity_poly.entity_id
_entity_poly.type
_entity_poly.pdbx_seq_one_letter_code
_entity_poly.pdbx_strand_id
1 'polypeptide(L)'
;MWGMNRKLIGAALLAVACLSLLGARPKEGPTGLFAGLEVGQAVGVKDLGNVYEVTVFEGGHPAGYEVTEVGADHLGVRDHAGVVERRIPVTSIKSVAWMRVGGR
;
A
#
# COMPACT_ATOMS: atom_id res chain seq x y z
N MET A 1 19.45 -24.62 -44.63
CA MET A 1 19.79 -23.41 -43.84
C MET A 1 18.82 -23.29 -42.67
N TRP A 2 19.09 -23.93 -41.52
CA TRP A 2 18.16 -23.93 -40.37
C TRP A 2 18.96 -24.17 -39.07
N GLY A 3 19.74 -23.18 -38.63
CA GLY A 3 20.62 -23.35 -37.47
C GLY A 3 20.98 -22.08 -36.70
N MET A 4 20.71 -20.89 -37.25
CA MET A 4 21.19 -19.63 -36.68
C MET A 4 20.19 -18.94 -35.72
N ASN A 5 18.93 -19.36 -35.68
CA ASN A 5 17.88 -18.57 -35.02
C ASN A 5 17.60 -18.94 -33.56
N ARG A 6 17.99 -20.14 -33.10
CA ARG A 6 17.70 -20.58 -31.71
C ARG A 6 18.54 -19.81 -30.67
N LYS A 7 19.77 -19.43 -31.02
CA LYS A 7 20.68 -18.66 -30.15
C LYS A 7 20.24 -17.19 -30.05
N LEU A 8 19.79 -16.62 -31.16
CA LEU A 8 19.27 -15.24 -31.21
C LEU A 8 17.96 -15.09 -30.43
N ILE A 9 17.05 -16.06 -30.54
CA ILE A 9 15.81 -16.09 -29.76
C ILE A 9 16.11 -16.23 -28.26
N GLY A 10 17.05 -17.10 -27.88
CA GLY A 10 17.47 -17.25 -26.49
C GLY A 10 18.08 -15.96 -25.90
N ALA A 11 18.94 -15.28 -26.67
CA ALA A 11 19.53 -14.01 -26.25
C ALA A 11 18.50 -12.89 -26.11
N ALA A 12 17.51 -12.83 -27.01
CA ALA A 12 16.44 -11.84 -26.94
C ALA A 12 15.54 -12.04 -25.71
N LEU A 13 15.17 -13.28 -25.38
CA LEU A 13 14.37 -13.59 -24.18
C LEU A 13 15.12 -13.26 -22.89
N LEU A 14 16.44 -13.53 -22.85
CA LEU A 14 17.27 -13.21 -21.70
C LEU A 14 17.38 -11.68 -21.49
N ALA A 15 17.51 -10.91 -22.58
CA ALA A 15 17.57 -9.46 -22.52
C ALA A 15 16.26 -8.84 -21.97
N VAL A 16 15.10 -9.35 -22.41
CA VAL A 16 13.79 -8.89 -21.92
C VAL A 16 13.61 -9.21 -20.43
N ALA A 17 14.05 -10.38 -19.96
CA ALA A 17 13.99 -10.73 -18.55
C ALA A 17 14.85 -9.81 -17.67
N CYS A 18 16.05 -9.44 -18.12
CA CYS A 18 16.92 -8.51 -17.39
C CYS A 18 16.32 -7.10 -17.28
N LEU A 19 15.63 -6.62 -18.33
CA LEU A 19 14.94 -5.32 -18.30
C LEU A 19 13.85 -5.27 -17.23
N SER A 20 13.15 -6.38 -16.97
CA SER A 20 12.13 -6.48 -15.91
C SER A 20 12.70 -6.29 -14.50
N LEU A 21 13.92 -6.78 -14.24
CA LEU A 21 14.56 -6.67 -12.93
C LEU A 21 15.11 -5.26 -12.65
N LEU A 22 15.56 -4.53 -13.68
CA LEU A 22 16.04 -3.15 -13.50
C LEU A 22 14.90 -2.14 -13.25
N GLY A 23 13.67 -2.48 -13.67
CA GLY A 23 12.48 -1.65 -13.44
C GLY A 23 11.85 -1.80 -12.06
N ALA A 24 12.20 -2.87 -11.32
CA ALA A 24 11.70 -3.10 -9.98
C ALA A 24 12.42 -2.19 -8.99
N ARG A 25 11.94 -0.94 -8.86
CA ARG A 25 12.36 -0.10 -7.73
C ARG A 25 11.92 -0.80 -6.44
N PRO A 26 12.81 -0.92 -5.43
CA PRO A 26 12.40 -1.37 -4.12
C PRO A 26 11.22 -0.50 -3.67
N LYS A 27 10.07 -1.12 -3.38
CA LYS A 27 8.96 -0.40 -2.75
C LYS A 27 9.45 -0.09 -1.34
N GLU A 28 10.02 1.10 -1.16
CA GLU A 28 10.39 1.60 0.16
C GLU A 28 9.17 1.49 1.06
N GLY A 29 9.35 0.88 2.23
CA GLY A 29 8.26 0.73 3.19
C GLY A 29 7.69 2.10 3.58
N PRO A 30 6.49 2.15 4.15
CA PRO A 30 5.90 3.38 4.65
C PRO A 30 6.88 4.10 5.59
N THR A 31 7.12 5.38 5.33
CA THR A 31 7.98 6.23 6.17
C THR A 31 7.17 7.36 6.81
N GLY A 32 7.71 7.96 7.87
CA GLY A 32 7.08 9.10 8.54
C GLY A 32 5.74 8.74 9.21
N LEU A 33 4.68 9.52 8.89
CA LEU A 33 3.37 9.44 9.53
C LEU A 33 2.70 8.05 9.42
N PHE A 34 2.99 7.31 8.35
CA PHE A 34 2.43 5.98 8.08
C PHE A 34 3.41 4.85 8.41
N ALA A 35 4.54 5.15 9.06
CA ALA A 35 5.53 4.12 9.40
C ALA A 35 4.89 2.99 10.21
N GLY A 36 5.05 1.75 9.73
CA GLY A 36 4.49 0.55 10.36
C GLY A 36 3.05 0.21 9.95
N LEU A 37 2.43 0.97 9.05
CA LEU A 37 1.11 0.64 8.51
C LEU A 37 1.23 -0.38 7.38
N GLU A 38 0.39 -1.41 7.35
CA GLU A 38 0.45 -2.46 6.33
C GLU A 38 -0.79 -2.44 5.44
N VAL A 39 -0.62 -2.88 4.18
CA VAL A 39 -1.76 -3.15 3.30
C VAL A 39 -2.55 -4.33 3.85
N GLY A 40 -3.87 -4.20 3.89
CA GLY A 40 -4.78 -5.15 4.52
C GLY A 40 -5.04 -4.86 6.00
N GLN A 41 -4.39 -3.85 6.59
CA GLN A 41 -4.60 -3.51 7.99
C GLN A 41 -5.95 -2.79 8.20
N ALA A 42 -6.65 -3.17 9.27
CA ALA A 42 -7.88 -2.52 9.68
C ALA A 42 -7.58 -1.14 10.29
N VAL A 43 -8.22 -0.11 9.75
CA VAL A 43 -8.08 1.28 10.20
C VAL A 43 -9.43 1.96 10.37
N GLY A 44 -9.51 2.82 11.38
CA GLY A 44 -10.60 3.78 11.54
C GLY A 44 -10.28 5.03 10.76
N VAL A 45 -11.25 5.55 10.01
CA VAL A 45 -11.13 6.86 9.38
C VAL A 45 -12.31 7.70 9.86
N LYS A 46 -12.00 8.81 10.53
CA LYS A 46 -12.97 9.78 11.01
C LYS A 46 -12.80 11.09 10.24
N ASP A 47 -13.88 11.51 9.59
CA ASP A 47 -13.95 12.80 8.92
C ASP A 47 -14.24 13.92 9.95
N LEU A 48 -13.38 14.94 9.99
CA LEU A 48 -13.52 16.12 10.85
C LEU A 48 -13.92 17.37 10.03
N GLY A 49 -14.43 17.18 8.81
CA GLY A 49 -14.86 18.21 7.86
C GLY A 49 -13.77 18.61 6.89
N ASN A 50 -12.67 19.19 7.40
CA ASN A 50 -11.55 19.66 6.55
C ASN A 50 -10.37 18.70 6.53
N VAL A 51 -10.30 17.80 7.52
CA VAL A 51 -9.19 16.90 7.77
C VAL A 51 -9.72 15.57 8.31
N TYR A 52 -8.88 14.54 8.24
CA TYR A 52 -9.17 13.21 8.72
C TYR A 52 -8.33 12.89 9.95
N GLU A 53 -8.91 12.08 10.83
CA GLU A 53 -8.19 11.35 11.86
C GLU A 53 -8.18 9.87 11.47
N VAL A 54 -6.98 9.28 11.49
CA VAL A 54 -6.79 7.84 11.18
C VAL A 54 -6.44 7.12 12.47
N THR A 55 -7.14 6.03 12.76
CA THR A 55 -6.87 5.18 13.93
C THR A 55 -6.40 3.81 13.45
N VAL A 56 -5.23 3.41 13.91
CA VAL A 56 -4.62 2.12 13.60
C VAL A 56 -4.90 1.16 14.76
N PHE A 57 -5.56 0.05 14.49
CA PHE A 57 -5.87 -0.94 15.50
C PHE A 57 -4.83 -2.08 15.47
N GLU A 58 -4.10 -2.24 16.56
CA GLU A 58 -3.25 -3.42 16.75
C GLU A 58 -4.13 -4.64 17.10
N GLY A 59 -3.82 -5.81 16.58
CA GLY A 59 -4.48 -7.08 16.94
C GLY A 59 -5.78 -7.43 16.19
N GLY A 60 -6.01 -6.85 15.00
CA GLY A 60 -7.08 -7.32 14.10
C GLY A 60 -8.50 -6.94 14.53
N HIS A 61 -8.66 -5.85 15.28
CA HIS A 61 -9.98 -5.36 15.67
C HIS A 61 -10.75 -4.87 14.43
N PRO A 62 -12.08 -5.13 14.37
CA PRO A 62 -12.89 -4.66 13.27
C PRO A 62 -12.89 -3.13 13.25
N ALA A 63 -12.40 -2.58 12.13
CA ALA A 63 -12.42 -1.16 11.84
C ALA A 63 -13.27 -0.92 10.59
N GLY A 64 -13.80 0.30 10.44
CA GLY A 64 -14.70 0.64 9.33
C GLY A 64 -14.04 0.57 7.94
N TYR A 65 -12.70 0.56 7.89
CA TYR A 65 -11.92 0.59 6.66
C TYR A 65 -10.72 -0.37 6.71
N GLU A 66 -10.25 -0.76 5.54
CA GLU A 66 -9.04 -1.53 5.29
C GLU A 66 -8.06 -0.71 4.45
N VAL A 67 -6.77 -0.77 4.76
CA VAL A 67 -5.72 -0.11 3.98
C VAL A 67 -5.51 -0.85 2.66
N THR A 68 -5.73 -0.19 1.53
CA THR A 68 -5.47 -0.76 0.20
C THR A 68 -4.12 -0.32 -0.38
N GLU A 69 -3.64 0.85 0.01
CA GLU A 69 -2.41 1.43 -0.50
C GLU A 69 -1.78 2.34 0.55
N VAL A 70 -0.45 2.27 0.71
CA VAL A 70 0.31 3.26 1.48
C VAL A 70 1.30 3.91 0.52
N GLY A 71 0.97 5.13 0.11
CA GLY A 71 1.80 5.94 -0.77
C GLY A 71 2.72 6.88 0.01
N ALA A 72 3.63 7.55 -0.70
CA ALA A 72 4.52 8.54 -0.10
C ALA A 72 3.77 9.79 0.40
N ASP A 73 2.62 10.10 -0.21
CA ASP A 73 1.86 11.33 0.00
C ASP A 73 0.36 11.08 0.25
N HIS A 74 -0.07 9.83 0.32
CA HIS A 74 -1.47 9.48 0.51
C HIS A 74 -1.67 8.11 1.15
N LEU A 75 -2.86 7.91 1.69
CA LEU A 75 -3.34 6.66 2.23
C LEU A 75 -4.56 6.18 1.44
N GLY A 76 -4.47 5.01 0.81
CA GLY A 76 -5.59 4.33 0.19
C GLY A 76 -6.35 3.50 1.22
N VAL A 77 -7.65 3.74 1.31
CA VAL A 77 -8.56 3.01 2.21
C VAL A 77 -9.80 2.54 1.44
N ARG A 78 -10.30 1.37 1.81
CA ARG A 78 -11.57 0.82 1.32
C ARG A 78 -12.49 0.58 2.49
N ASP A 79 -13.76 0.92 2.36
CA ASP A 79 -14.73 0.60 3.40
C ASP A 79 -14.96 -0.92 3.50
N HIS A 80 -15.42 -1.39 4.66
CA HIS A 80 -15.62 -2.83 4.90
C HIS A 80 -16.68 -3.49 4.01
N ALA A 81 -17.63 -2.74 3.42
CA ALA A 81 -18.55 -3.28 2.42
C ALA A 81 -17.88 -3.43 1.03
N GLY A 82 -16.66 -2.93 0.86
CA GLY A 82 -15.89 -3.01 -0.37
C GLY A 82 -16.43 -2.13 -1.50
N VAL A 83 -17.36 -1.22 -1.19
CA VAL A 83 -18.10 -0.44 -2.20
C VAL A 83 -17.32 0.81 -2.60
N VAL A 84 -16.64 1.43 -1.66
CA VAL A 84 -15.97 2.71 -1.82
C VAL A 84 -14.49 2.57 -1.46
N GLU A 85 -13.66 2.87 -2.44
CA GLU A 85 -12.22 3.02 -2.27
C GLU A 85 -11.85 4.50 -2.43
N ARG A 86 -11.04 5.01 -1.51
CA ARG A 86 -10.63 6.43 -1.47
C ARG A 86 -9.14 6.54 -1.22
N ARG A 87 -8.54 7.58 -1.80
CA ARG A 87 -7.18 8.01 -1.49
C ARG A 87 -7.24 9.30 -0.69
N ILE A 88 -6.67 9.29 0.51
CA ILE A 88 -6.63 10.43 1.43
C ILE A 88 -5.23 11.04 1.36
N PRO A 89 -5.05 12.28 0.89
CA PRO A 89 -3.76 12.95 0.91
C PRO A 89 -3.24 13.10 2.34
N VAL A 90 -1.93 12.93 2.55
CA VAL A 90 -1.29 13.08 3.86
C VAL A 90 -1.51 14.47 4.46
N THR A 91 -1.61 15.49 3.61
CA THR A 91 -1.90 16.88 4.00
C THR A 91 -3.31 17.07 4.57
N SER A 92 -4.23 16.17 4.24
CA SER A 92 -5.58 16.13 4.79
C SER A 92 -5.66 15.32 6.09
N ILE A 93 -4.57 14.69 6.55
CA ILE A 93 -4.58 13.89 7.78
C ILE A 93 -4.03 14.73 8.93
N LYS A 94 -4.90 14.99 9.90
CA LYS A 94 -4.53 15.73 11.11
C LYS A 94 -3.63 14.90 12.03
N SER A 95 -3.95 13.62 12.18
CA SER A 95 -3.24 12.72 13.10
C SER A 95 -3.48 11.26 12.76
N VAL A 96 -2.49 10.43 13.09
CA VAL A 96 -2.57 8.96 13.09
C VAL A 96 -2.44 8.48 14.53
N ALA A 97 -3.48 7.86 15.07
CA ALA A 97 -3.53 7.34 16.44
C ALA A 97 -3.32 5.82 16.43
N TRP A 98 -2.34 5.35 17.21
CA TRP A 98 -2.05 3.92 17.36
C TRP A 98 -2.76 3.40 18.61
N MET A 99 -3.78 2.58 18.41
CA MET A 99 -4.56 2.00 19.51
C MET A 99 -4.13 0.57 19.78
N ARG A 100 -3.61 0.38 21.00
CA ARG A 100 -3.49 -0.93 21.64
C ARG A 100 -4.74 -1.20 22.44
N VAL A 101 -5.60 -2.07 21.93
CA VAL A 101 -6.69 -2.61 22.75
C VAL A 101 -6.05 -3.63 23.68
N GLY A 102 -5.85 -3.24 24.94
CA GLY A 102 -5.32 -4.15 25.96
C GLY A 102 -6.28 -5.30 26.20
N GLY A 103 -5.82 -6.53 25.95
CA GLY A 103 -6.52 -7.73 26.37
C GLY A 103 -6.60 -7.78 27.89
N ARG A 104 -7.82 -7.91 28.41
CA ARG A 104 -8.06 -8.42 29.76
C ARG A 104 -8.16 -9.93 29.70
#